data_AF-A0A530C9Z1-F1
#
_entry.id   AF-A0A530C9Z1-F1
#
_cell.length_a   1.000
_cell.length_b   1.000
_cell.length_c   1.000
_cell.angle_alpha   90.00
_cell.angle_beta   90.00
_cell.angle_gamma   90.00
#
_symmetry.space_group_name_H-M   'P 1'
#
loop_
_entity.id
_entity.type
_entity.pdbx_description
1 polymer ?
#
loop_
_entity_poly.entity_id
_entity_poly.type
_entity_poly.pdbx_seq_one_letter_code
_entity_poly.pdbx_strand_id
1 'polypeptide(L)'
;MIRLTRRTLLAGASALTAVGTLSFRALAAQRTYYALLVACTDYPNLPKKNWLIGPKNDAGLVRDYLLRNTPAPVKFAPENVTLLAKDVEGAAGLPTHAAIKAALADLAARVERDDFVYLHLSGHGAQQPGATNSDETDGLDEIFLPVDIEKWVNREAGVPNALVDNEVGAALDAIRDKGAFVWVVFDCCHSGTATRAAEVDDELERKVEFADLVGGSKTERAAAVKLYDGITATGSRGFDENGQRKPAFNLTPTGAEPTTKGKLVAFYAAQTIETTPEMPLPKGTADAPRFGLFTFTILSKLAENPNVTYRQLGQAVLQQYSADSRTRPTPLFEGELDARVFGTDRTDAVMQWPLVIKDDAATIGAGLLQRLAPGSKLAILPSALSQLSDALGYVEVQSARNLEAWVKPVELDGKPALTLAAIPANAYARIAELAVDYKLVVARPAATDGLDKETALVNSVLDELAAREKSGFHVELVEPGKRADLRLAVLRENAIAGAATDATDKPALWFLPASGDVTLKDGGRPPLIIIRPDNRAKLAEAAARNLTTIFRATGLSRLAAASDYRPEEVSVEFEIRRQGGDALEPLQASTVPRVSPGDEMHI
;
A
#
# COMPACT_ATOMS: atom_id res chain seq x y z
N MET A 1 -43.53 -37.88 -28.86
CA MET A 1 -42.40 -38.75 -29.27
C MET A 1 -41.21 -38.39 -28.37
N ILE A 2 -40.43 -39.39 -27.94
CA ILE A 2 -39.98 -39.59 -26.55
C ILE A 2 -39.05 -38.49 -25.97
N ARG A 3 -39.42 -38.00 -24.77
CA ARG A 3 -38.60 -37.22 -23.82
C ARG A 3 -37.83 -38.18 -22.90
N LEU A 4 -36.59 -37.84 -22.54
CA LEU A 4 -35.82 -38.51 -21.48
C LEU A 4 -35.19 -37.45 -20.56
N THR A 5 -35.57 -37.46 -19.29
CA THR A 5 -35.11 -36.57 -18.22
C THR A 5 -34.17 -37.27 -17.25
N ARG A 6 -33.25 -36.50 -16.65
CA ARG A 6 -32.33 -36.84 -15.55
C ARG A 6 -33.09 -37.39 -14.34
N ARG A 7 -33.17 -38.72 -14.15
CA ARG A 7 -33.36 -39.43 -12.87
C ARG A 7 -33.61 -40.92 -13.16
N THR A 8 -32.55 -41.71 -13.29
CA THR A 8 -32.47 -43.16 -12.98
C THR A 8 -31.20 -43.71 -13.61
N LEU A 9 -30.17 -43.98 -12.82
CA LEU A 9 -29.22 -45.08 -13.03
C LEU A 9 -28.31 -45.17 -11.80
N LEU A 10 -28.87 -45.75 -10.75
CA LEU A 10 -28.14 -46.32 -9.63
C LEU A 10 -28.84 -47.65 -9.34
N ALA A 11 -28.32 -48.73 -9.93
CA ALA A 11 -28.34 -50.10 -9.41
C ALA A 11 -27.89 -51.10 -10.49
N GLY A 12 -26.71 -51.70 -10.26
CA GLY A 12 -26.51 -53.14 -10.50
C GLY A 12 -25.93 -53.58 -11.84
N ALA A 13 -24.62 -53.77 -11.89
CA ALA A 13 -24.02 -55.02 -12.33
C ALA A 13 -22.61 -55.15 -11.73
N SER A 14 -22.50 -56.05 -10.76
CA SER A 14 -21.29 -56.40 -10.02
C SER A 14 -20.36 -57.33 -10.81
N ALA A 15 -19.09 -57.32 -10.39
CA ALA A 15 -18.10 -58.39 -10.52
C ALA A 15 -17.41 -58.59 -11.88
N LEU A 16 -16.21 -58.03 -12.01
CA LEU A 16 -14.96 -58.81 -11.99
C LEU A 16 -13.77 -57.82 -11.90
N THR A 17 -12.60 -58.32 -11.49
CA THR A 17 -11.31 -57.63 -11.27
C THR A 17 -11.15 -56.84 -9.97
N ALA A 18 -11.11 -57.57 -8.86
CA ALA A 18 -10.38 -57.16 -7.66
C ALA A 18 -9.00 -57.86 -7.65
N VAL A 19 -7.98 -57.27 -8.29
CA VAL A 19 -6.56 -57.46 -7.92
C VAL A 19 -5.77 -56.22 -8.37
N GLY A 20 -5.28 -55.44 -7.39
CA GLY A 20 -3.97 -54.80 -7.53
C GLY A 20 -3.86 -53.46 -8.27
N THR A 21 -4.70 -52.47 -7.98
CA THR A 21 -4.25 -51.07 -8.05
C THR A 21 -4.66 -50.38 -6.76
N LEU A 22 -3.79 -50.45 -5.76
CA LEU A 22 -3.72 -49.39 -4.76
C LEU A 22 -3.47 -48.11 -5.55
N SER A 23 -4.55 -47.37 -5.83
CA SER A 23 -4.44 -45.99 -6.30
C SER A 23 -3.72 -45.24 -5.19
N PHE A 24 -2.40 -45.12 -5.31
CA PHE A 24 -1.66 -43.99 -4.79
C PHE A 24 -2.18 -42.76 -5.56
N ARG A 25 -3.41 -42.33 -5.28
CA ARG A 25 -3.65 -40.91 -5.18
C ARG A 25 -2.78 -40.50 -4.01
N ALA A 26 -1.56 -40.07 -4.31
CA ALA A 26 -0.90 -39.14 -3.42
C ALA A 26 -1.97 -38.07 -3.15
N LEU A 27 -2.50 -38.06 -1.93
CA LEU A 27 -3.10 -36.85 -1.41
C LEU A 27 -1.98 -35.82 -1.61
N ALA A 28 -2.13 -34.95 -2.61
CA ALA A 28 -1.33 -33.73 -2.63
C ALA A 28 -1.57 -33.14 -1.25
N ALA A 29 -0.53 -33.15 -0.41
CA ALA A 29 -0.63 -32.61 0.93
C ALA A 29 -1.14 -31.18 0.75
N GLN A 30 -2.27 -30.88 1.39
CA GLN A 30 -2.84 -29.54 1.34
C GLN A 30 -1.79 -28.61 1.95
N ARG A 31 -1.20 -27.72 1.14
CA ARG A 31 -0.24 -26.70 1.57
C ARG A 31 -0.73 -26.05 2.88
N THR A 32 0.12 -26.03 3.90
CA THR A 32 -0.20 -25.33 5.15
C THR A 32 0.19 -23.86 5.03
N TYR A 33 -0.68 -22.99 5.52
CA TYR A 33 -0.49 -21.54 5.50
C TYR A 33 -0.21 -21.05 6.93
N TYR A 34 0.94 -20.41 7.10
CA TYR A 34 1.41 -19.82 8.36
C TYR A 34 1.55 -18.30 8.23
N ALA A 35 1.33 -17.57 9.31
CA ALA A 35 1.58 -16.14 9.35
C ALA A 35 2.21 -15.68 10.68
N LEU A 36 3.13 -14.70 10.58
CA LEU A 36 3.64 -13.93 11.71
C LEU A 36 3.38 -12.45 11.47
N LEU A 37 2.58 -11.85 12.36
CA LEU A 37 2.17 -10.44 12.29
C LEU A 37 2.79 -9.70 13.48
N VAL A 38 3.61 -8.68 13.21
CA VAL A 38 4.35 -7.88 14.20
C VAL A 38 3.91 -6.42 14.09
N ALA A 39 3.38 -5.86 15.18
CA ALA A 39 2.86 -4.49 15.21
C ALA A 39 3.42 -3.68 16.38
N CYS A 40 4.46 -2.89 16.11
CA CYS A 40 5.14 -2.06 17.10
C CYS A 40 4.50 -0.66 17.17
N THR A 41 3.70 -0.42 18.22
CA THR A 41 2.89 0.81 18.38
C THR A 41 3.46 1.74 19.47
N ASP A 42 3.67 1.20 20.67
CA ASP A 42 4.15 1.95 21.83
C ASP A 42 5.64 1.69 22.05
N TYR A 43 6.42 2.75 22.22
CA TYR A 43 7.88 2.66 22.41
C TYR A 43 8.27 3.30 23.75
N PRO A 44 8.22 2.57 24.88
CA PRO A 44 8.43 3.14 26.22
C PRO A 44 9.76 3.88 26.39
N ASN A 45 10.78 3.48 25.65
CA ASN A 45 12.12 4.07 25.68
C ASN A 45 12.32 5.23 24.68
N LEU A 46 11.30 5.57 23.89
CA LEU A 46 11.31 6.70 22.97
C LEU A 46 10.33 7.80 23.43
N PRO A 47 10.56 9.07 23.05
CA PRO A 47 9.59 10.13 23.29
C PRO A 47 8.20 9.78 22.75
N LYS A 48 7.13 10.18 23.44
CA LYS A 48 5.75 9.90 23.03
C LYS A 48 5.39 10.40 21.62
N LYS A 49 6.08 11.43 21.12
CA LYS A 49 5.94 11.90 19.72
C LYS A 49 6.30 10.82 18.68
N ASN A 50 7.05 9.80 19.07
CA ASN A 50 7.43 8.67 18.23
C ASN A 50 6.53 7.45 18.47
N TRP A 51 5.43 7.56 19.21
CA TRP A 51 4.47 6.47 19.33
C TRP A 51 3.53 6.51 18.13
N LEU A 52 3.21 5.33 17.61
CA LEU A 52 2.35 5.15 16.44
C LEU A 52 0.95 4.75 16.88
N ILE A 53 0.01 4.71 15.93
CA ILE A 53 -1.37 4.24 16.15
C ILE A 53 -1.72 3.14 15.14
N GLY A 54 -1.24 3.26 13.91
CA GLY A 54 -1.59 2.41 12.78
C GLY A 54 -1.13 0.96 12.86
N PRO A 55 0.08 0.61 13.37
CA PRO A 55 0.57 -0.77 13.32
C PRO A 55 -0.36 -1.81 13.93
N LYS A 56 -0.97 -1.50 15.08
CA LYS A 56 -1.96 -2.41 15.70
C LYS A 56 -3.22 -2.61 14.84
N ASN A 57 -3.66 -1.56 14.15
CA ASN A 57 -4.80 -1.63 13.24
C ASN A 57 -4.44 -2.42 11.98
N ASP A 58 -3.23 -2.19 11.43
CA ASP A 58 -2.68 -2.93 10.30
C ASP A 58 -2.67 -4.44 10.60
N ALA A 59 -2.08 -4.85 11.71
CA ALA A 59 -2.02 -6.28 12.07
C ALA A 59 -3.41 -6.88 12.32
N GLY A 60 -4.35 -6.14 12.91
CA GLY A 60 -5.73 -6.58 13.06
C GLY A 60 -6.44 -6.78 11.72
N LEU A 61 -6.28 -5.83 10.78
CA LEU A 61 -6.85 -5.91 9.44
C LEU A 61 -6.25 -7.07 8.63
N VAL A 62 -4.92 -7.22 8.68
CA VAL A 62 -4.20 -8.31 8.02
C VAL A 62 -4.66 -9.67 8.56
N ARG A 63 -4.71 -9.85 9.89
CA ARG A 63 -5.21 -11.09 10.51
C ARG A 63 -6.61 -11.44 10.03
N ASP A 64 -7.53 -10.47 10.09
CA ASP A 64 -8.92 -10.70 9.73
C ASP A 64 -9.07 -10.98 8.23
N TYR A 65 -8.25 -10.37 7.38
CA TYR A 65 -8.18 -10.68 5.96
C TYR A 65 -7.71 -12.13 5.72
N LEU A 66 -6.58 -12.53 6.32
CA LEU A 66 -6.00 -13.87 6.16
C LEU A 66 -6.95 -14.99 6.63
N LEU A 67 -7.71 -14.76 7.70
CA LEU A 67 -8.61 -15.76 8.26
C LEU A 67 -9.97 -15.85 7.55
N ARG A 68 -10.44 -14.76 6.93
CA ARG A 68 -11.84 -14.66 6.48
C ARG A 68 -12.02 -14.33 5.00
N ASN A 69 -11.02 -13.75 4.35
CA ASN A 69 -11.17 -13.12 3.03
C ASN A 69 -10.18 -13.62 1.97
N THR A 70 -9.29 -14.55 2.30
CA THR A 70 -8.44 -15.18 1.29
C THR A 70 -9.28 -16.03 0.32
N PRO A 71 -8.95 -16.02 -0.98
CA PRO A 71 -9.69 -16.81 -1.96
C PRO A 71 -9.48 -18.31 -1.72
N ALA A 72 -10.52 -19.12 -1.94
CA ALA A 72 -10.34 -20.58 -1.97
C ALA A 72 -9.33 -20.97 -3.07
N PRO A 73 -8.43 -21.94 -2.84
CA PRO A 73 -8.36 -22.84 -1.68
C PRO A 73 -7.50 -22.33 -0.50
N VAL A 74 -7.03 -21.08 -0.50
CA VAL A 74 -6.17 -20.52 0.55
C VAL A 74 -6.95 -20.44 1.87
N LYS A 75 -6.40 -21.05 2.92
CA LYS A 75 -7.01 -21.02 4.25
C LYS A 75 -5.93 -20.99 5.33
N PHE A 76 -5.82 -19.86 6.01
CA PHE A 76 -5.02 -19.75 7.22
C PHE A 76 -5.84 -20.29 8.40
N ALA A 77 -5.30 -21.29 9.10
CA ALA A 77 -5.89 -21.76 10.34
C ALA A 77 -5.53 -20.78 11.46
N PRO A 78 -6.45 -20.40 12.38
CA PRO A 78 -6.16 -19.47 13.47
C PRO A 78 -4.92 -19.83 14.29
N GLU A 79 -4.68 -21.11 14.54
CA GLU A 79 -3.52 -21.66 15.25
C GLU A 79 -2.18 -21.52 14.50
N ASN A 80 -2.22 -21.19 13.21
CA ASN A 80 -1.04 -20.95 12.37
C ASN A 80 -0.80 -19.44 12.15
N VAL A 81 -1.59 -18.56 12.77
CA VAL A 81 -1.41 -17.11 12.70
C VAL A 81 -0.95 -16.58 14.06
N THR A 82 0.34 -16.26 14.18
CA THR A 82 0.92 -15.64 15.37
C THR A 82 0.87 -14.12 15.25
N LEU A 83 0.30 -13.46 16.24
CA LEU A 83 0.19 -12.00 16.32
C LEU A 83 0.97 -11.46 17.53
N LEU A 84 1.96 -10.60 17.31
CA LEU A 84 2.70 -9.88 18.34
C LEU A 84 2.31 -8.39 18.27
N ALA A 85 1.50 -7.95 19.23
CA ALA A 85 0.96 -6.60 19.27
C ALA A 85 0.50 -6.26 20.70
N LYS A 86 0.43 -4.96 21.00
CA LYS A 86 -0.19 -4.45 22.22
C LYS A 86 -1.65 -4.06 21.94
N ASP A 87 -2.55 -4.39 22.87
CA ASP A 87 -3.97 -4.00 22.83
C ASP A 87 -4.71 -4.45 21.56
N VAL A 88 -4.35 -5.62 21.02
CA VAL A 88 -5.06 -6.28 19.91
C VAL A 88 -5.57 -7.63 20.39
N GLU A 89 -6.86 -7.90 20.17
CA GLU A 89 -7.48 -9.18 20.51
C GLU A 89 -6.72 -10.36 19.87
N GLY A 90 -6.50 -11.45 20.60
CA GLY A 90 -5.78 -12.61 20.08
C GLY A 90 -4.27 -12.43 19.87
N ALA A 91 -3.67 -11.32 20.32
CA ALA A 91 -2.22 -11.17 20.34
C ALA A 91 -1.58 -12.12 21.37
N ALA A 92 -0.51 -12.80 20.97
CA ALA A 92 0.26 -13.74 21.78
C ALA A 92 1.23 -13.03 22.76
N GLY A 93 1.51 -11.74 22.56
CA GLY A 93 2.39 -10.96 23.42
C GLY A 93 2.83 -9.64 22.79
N LEU A 94 3.67 -8.91 23.51
CA LEU A 94 4.31 -7.69 23.00
C LEU A 94 5.37 -8.04 21.94
N PRO A 95 5.53 -7.22 20.88
CA PRO A 95 6.53 -7.43 19.83
C PRO A 95 7.92 -6.96 20.28
N THR A 96 8.46 -7.63 21.30
CA THR A 96 9.84 -7.44 21.75
C THR A 96 10.81 -8.12 20.80
N HIS A 97 12.06 -7.68 20.79
CA HIS A 97 13.12 -8.29 19.98
C HIS A 97 13.21 -9.81 20.20
N ALA A 98 13.17 -10.24 21.47
CA ALA A 98 13.20 -11.65 21.84
C ALA A 98 11.95 -12.42 21.37
N ALA A 99 10.76 -11.83 21.48
CA ALA A 99 9.51 -12.47 21.06
C ALA A 99 9.44 -12.65 19.54
N ILE A 100 9.88 -11.65 18.78
CA ILE A 100 9.93 -11.71 17.31
C ILE A 100 10.87 -12.83 16.87
N LYS A 101 12.09 -12.89 17.45
CA LYS A 101 13.06 -13.96 17.14
C LYS A 101 12.56 -15.34 17.52
N ALA A 102 11.90 -15.47 18.67
CA ALA A 102 11.32 -16.74 19.08
C ALA A 102 10.22 -17.20 18.12
N ALA A 103 9.36 -16.30 17.65
CA ALA A 103 8.31 -16.62 16.69
C ALA A 103 8.87 -17.02 15.31
N LEU A 104 9.91 -16.34 14.83
CA LEU A 104 10.62 -16.71 13.61
C LEU A 104 11.26 -18.11 13.72
N ALA A 105 11.88 -18.41 14.85
CA ALA A 105 12.46 -19.73 15.11
C ALA A 105 11.40 -20.83 15.21
N ASP A 106 10.25 -20.56 15.83
CA ASP A 106 9.11 -21.49 15.88
C ASP A 106 8.58 -21.80 14.47
N LEU A 107 8.43 -20.78 13.63
CA LEU A 107 8.05 -20.97 12.23
C LEU A 107 9.05 -21.88 11.50
N ALA A 108 10.35 -21.57 11.57
CA ALA A 108 11.39 -22.38 10.93
C ALA A 108 11.41 -23.84 11.42
N ALA A 109 10.98 -24.10 12.66
CA ALA A 109 10.88 -25.45 13.21
C ALA A 109 9.63 -26.22 12.75
N ARG A 110 8.54 -25.53 12.41
CA ARG A 110 7.23 -26.11 12.08
C ARG A 110 6.96 -26.27 10.59
N VAL A 111 7.48 -25.36 9.77
CA VAL A 111 7.20 -25.34 8.33
C VAL A 111 7.82 -26.55 7.64
N GLU A 112 7.07 -27.09 6.70
CA GLU A 112 7.50 -28.16 5.82
C GLU A 112 7.67 -27.65 4.38
N ARG A 113 8.11 -28.55 3.50
CA ARG A 113 8.26 -28.22 2.09
C ARG A 113 6.93 -27.91 1.46
N ASP A 114 6.94 -26.93 0.56
CA ASP A 114 5.76 -26.42 -0.14
C ASP A 114 4.74 -25.71 0.75
N ASP A 115 4.99 -25.51 2.05
CA ASP A 115 4.19 -24.62 2.88
C ASP A 115 4.33 -23.16 2.45
N PHE A 116 3.39 -22.32 2.89
CA PHE A 116 3.42 -20.88 2.65
C PHE A 116 3.50 -20.12 3.97
N VAL A 117 4.39 -19.13 4.04
CA VAL A 117 4.57 -18.28 5.20
C VAL A 117 4.39 -16.82 4.80
N TYR A 118 3.49 -16.13 5.50
CA TYR A 118 3.31 -14.69 5.40
C TYR A 118 3.90 -13.97 6.62
N LEU A 119 4.80 -13.02 6.41
CA LEU A 119 5.36 -12.19 7.47
C LEU A 119 4.96 -10.74 7.25
N HIS A 120 4.55 -10.06 8.31
CA HIS A 120 4.16 -8.66 8.25
C HIS A 120 4.76 -7.90 9.42
N LEU A 121 5.69 -6.98 9.13
CA LEU A 121 6.32 -6.12 10.12
C LEU A 121 5.81 -4.69 9.91
N SER A 122 5.08 -4.16 10.89
CA SER A 122 4.55 -2.81 10.89
C SER A 122 5.03 -2.04 12.12
N GLY A 123 5.60 -0.87 11.91
CA GLY A 123 6.23 -0.09 12.98
C GLY A 123 7.24 0.92 12.46
N HIS A 124 8.20 1.27 13.31
CA HIS A 124 9.34 2.08 12.91
C HIS A 124 10.46 1.21 12.36
N GLY A 125 11.17 1.77 11.39
CA GLY A 125 12.55 1.39 11.14
C GLY A 125 13.42 2.64 11.24
N ALA A 126 14.73 2.40 11.23
CA ALA A 126 15.74 3.44 11.28
C ALA A 126 16.99 2.98 10.52
N GLN A 127 17.98 3.86 10.43
CA GLN A 127 19.35 3.51 10.08
C GLN A 127 20.25 3.75 11.29
N GLN A 128 21.22 2.88 11.47
CA GLN A 128 22.31 3.05 12.43
C GLN A 128 23.65 3.03 11.69
N PRO A 129 24.71 3.71 12.16
CA PRO A 129 26.03 3.49 11.60
C PRO A 129 26.41 2.02 11.66
N GLY A 130 26.85 1.48 10.52
CA GLY A 130 27.28 0.09 10.41
C GLY A 130 28.45 -0.22 11.33
N ALA A 131 28.52 -1.46 11.81
CA ALA A 131 29.67 -1.92 12.59
C ALA A 131 30.96 -1.89 11.75
N THR A 132 32.12 -1.95 12.40
CA THR A 132 33.41 -2.08 11.70
C THR A 132 33.38 -3.36 10.85
N ASN A 133 33.43 -3.22 9.51
CA ASN A 133 33.15 -4.25 8.48
C ASN A 133 31.67 -4.44 8.11
N SER A 134 30.85 -3.39 8.09
CA SER A 134 29.56 -3.41 7.39
C SER A 134 29.77 -3.68 5.89
N ASP A 135 28.95 -4.57 5.36
CA ASP A 135 28.93 -4.95 3.93
C ASP A 135 28.20 -3.88 3.09
N GLU A 136 27.60 -2.87 3.74
CA GLU A 136 26.81 -1.84 3.08
C GLU A 136 27.67 -0.70 2.53
N THR A 137 27.45 -0.37 1.25
CA THR A 137 28.25 0.61 0.49
C THR A 137 28.11 2.05 0.98
N ASP A 138 27.06 2.36 1.75
CA ASP A 138 26.80 3.67 2.35
C ASP A 138 27.21 3.75 3.83
N GLY A 139 27.68 2.64 4.42
CA GLY A 139 28.01 2.52 5.86
C GLY A 139 26.79 2.61 6.78
N LEU A 140 25.59 2.52 6.19
CA LEU A 140 24.27 2.26 6.77
C LEU A 140 24.17 0.85 7.38
N ASP A 141 23.48 0.60 8.49
CA ASP A 141 22.76 -0.66 8.67
C ASP A 141 21.28 -0.35 8.88
N GLU A 142 20.42 -1.06 8.17
CA GLU A 142 18.99 -0.85 8.21
C GLU A 142 18.36 -1.69 9.32
N ILE A 143 17.55 -1.03 10.16
CA ILE A 143 16.99 -1.67 11.34
C ILE A 143 15.48 -1.51 11.44
N PHE A 144 14.79 -2.57 11.87
CA PHE A 144 13.43 -2.50 12.38
C PHE A 144 13.45 -2.32 13.90
N LEU A 145 12.49 -1.58 14.46
CA LEU A 145 12.44 -1.26 15.89
C LEU A 145 11.34 -2.06 16.60
N PRO A 146 11.70 -3.12 17.34
CA PRO A 146 10.86 -3.71 18.37
C PRO A 146 10.44 -2.71 19.45
N VAL A 147 9.37 -3.01 20.19
CA VAL A 147 8.85 -2.07 21.22
C VAL A 147 9.78 -1.89 22.42
N ASP A 148 10.70 -2.83 22.65
CA ASP A 148 11.72 -2.80 23.68
C ASP A 148 13.07 -2.24 23.20
N ILE A 149 13.09 -1.54 22.06
CA ILE A 149 14.25 -0.79 21.57
C ILE A 149 14.85 0.06 22.70
N GLU A 150 16.18 0.05 22.84
CA GLU A 150 16.87 0.91 23.80
C GLU A 150 17.62 2.05 23.12
N LYS A 151 18.09 3.01 23.94
CA LYS A 151 18.92 4.08 23.43
C LYS A 151 20.27 3.53 22.99
N TRP A 152 20.75 3.98 21.84
CA TRP A 152 22.13 3.77 21.42
C TRP A 152 23.05 4.52 22.38
N VAL A 153 23.82 3.80 23.19
CA VAL A 153 24.80 4.35 24.14
C VAL A 153 26.20 3.83 23.84
N ASN A 154 26.35 2.51 23.66
CA ASN A 154 27.60 1.91 23.20
C ASN A 154 27.71 2.07 21.68
N ARG A 155 28.64 2.94 21.23
CA ARG A 155 28.83 3.25 19.79
C ARG A 155 29.54 2.16 19.01
N GLU A 156 30.24 1.27 19.71
CA GLU A 156 30.94 0.13 19.11
C GLU A 156 29.99 -1.05 18.86
N ALA A 157 28.78 -0.99 19.42
CA ALA A 157 27.71 -1.95 19.20
C ALA A 157 26.54 -1.28 18.45
N GLY A 158 25.66 -2.09 17.85
CA GLY A 158 24.42 -1.60 17.27
C GLY A 158 23.44 -1.04 18.32
N VAL A 159 22.34 -0.45 17.86
CA VAL A 159 21.24 -0.02 18.73
C VAL A 159 20.69 -1.27 19.47
N PRO A 160 20.66 -1.30 20.80
CA PRO A 160 20.25 -2.51 21.51
C PRO A 160 18.76 -2.83 21.27
N ASN A 161 18.47 -4.11 21.06
CA ASN A 161 17.16 -4.65 20.71
C ASN A 161 16.60 -4.17 19.35
N ALA A 162 17.41 -3.52 18.51
CA ALA A 162 17.07 -3.34 17.11
C ALA A 162 17.13 -4.70 16.38
N LEU A 163 16.23 -4.91 15.44
CA LEU A 163 16.27 -6.08 14.55
C LEU A 163 17.00 -5.66 13.27
N VAL A 164 18.24 -6.10 13.10
CA VAL A 164 19.08 -5.77 11.93
C VAL A 164 18.74 -6.65 10.74
N ASP A 165 19.04 -6.16 9.53
CA ASP A 165 18.69 -6.84 8.29
C ASP A 165 19.25 -8.25 8.16
N ASN A 166 20.50 -8.47 8.55
CA ASN A 166 21.17 -9.77 8.55
C ASN A 166 20.45 -10.79 9.45
N GLU A 167 19.92 -10.36 10.59
CA GLU A 167 19.14 -11.24 11.48
C GLU A 167 17.81 -11.64 10.84
N VAL A 168 17.14 -10.70 10.16
CA VAL A 168 15.91 -10.98 9.42
C VAL A 168 16.21 -11.94 8.27
N GLY A 169 17.23 -11.64 7.45
CA GLY A 169 17.66 -12.46 6.32
C GLY A 169 17.95 -13.91 6.73
N ALA A 170 18.76 -14.10 7.78
CA ALA A 170 19.07 -15.44 8.30
C ALA A 170 17.84 -16.20 8.79
N ALA A 171 16.89 -15.52 9.44
CA ALA A 171 15.64 -16.12 9.91
C ALA A 171 14.73 -16.53 8.74
N LEU A 172 14.62 -15.69 7.71
CA LEU A 172 13.87 -16.02 6.49
C LEU A 172 14.52 -17.20 5.75
N ASP A 173 15.85 -17.23 5.67
CA ASP A 173 16.58 -18.33 5.05
C ASP A 173 16.36 -19.65 5.79
N ALA A 174 16.34 -19.65 7.13
CA ALA A 174 16.05 -20.86 7.91
C ALA A 174 14.65 -21.45 7.61
N ILE A 175 13.66 -20.59 7.33
CA ILE A 175 12.32 -21.00 6.89
C ILE A 175 12.37 -21.56 5.46
N ARG A 176 13.04 -20.83 4.56
CA ARG A 176 13.15 -21.20 3.14
C ARG A 176 13.95 -22.48 2.92
N ASP A 177 14.94 -22.78 3.75
CA ASP A 177 15.73 -24.01 3.68
C ASP A 177 14.88 -25.27 3.89
N LYS A 178 13.67 -25.14 4.47
CA LYS A 178 12.67 -26.22 4.53
C LYS A 178 11.94 -26.44 3.21
N GLY A 179 12.03 -25.51 2.27
CA GLY A 179 11.31 -25.50 1.01
C GLY A 179 10.00 -24.71 1.04
N ALA A 180 9.77 -23.89 2.07
CA ALA A 180 8.55 -23.08 2.21
C ALA A 180 8.63 -21.79 1.37
N PHE A 181 7.52 -21.39 0.75
CA PHE A 181 7.40 -20.09 0.07
C PHE A 181 7.17 -19.00 1.11
N VAL A 182 8.00 -17.96 1.12
CA VAL A 182 7.88 -16.83 2.03
C VAL A 182 7.42 -15.57 1.29
N TRP A 183 6.40 -14.90 1.81
CA TRP A 183 6.08 -13.53 1.47
C TRP A 183 6.23 -12.64 2.70
N VAL A 184 7.12 -11.66 2.65
CA VAL A 184 7.33 -10.68 3.72
C VAL A 184 6.92 -9.28 3.28
N VAL A 185 6.24 -8.56 4.18
CA VAL A 185 5.82 -7.16 4.00
C VAL A 185 6.42 -6.33 5.13
N PHE A 186 7.21 -5.32 4.77
CA PHE A 186 7.77 -4.33 5.68
C PHE A 186 7.02 -3.00 5.50
N ASP A 187 6.15 -2.67 6.44
CA ASP A 187 5.47 -1.37 6.54
C ASP A 187 6.13 -0.49 7.62
N CYS A 188 7.39 -0.12 7.34
CA CYS A 188 8.26 0.72 8.15
C CYS A 188 9.09 1.69 7.28
N CYS A 189 9.64 2.74 7.89
CA CYS A 189 10.61 3.66 7.24
C CYS A 189 12.05 3.33 7.67
N HIS A 190 13.07 3.90 7.01
CA HIS A 190 14.46 3.65 7.41
C HIS A 190 15.25 4.94 7.68
N SER A 191 15.19 5.98 6.84
CA SER A 191 15.86 7.26 7.21
C SER A 191 15.40 8.49 6.47
N GLY A 192 14.28 8.43 5.74
CA GLY A 192 13.89 9.50 4.85
C GLY A 192 13.75 10.88 5.51
N THR A 193 14.18 11.90 4.76
CA THR A 193 13.95 13.30 5.07
C THR A 193 12.97 13.86 4.05
N ALA A 194 11.72 14.07 4.44
CA ALA A 194 10.73 14.75 3.62
C ALA A 194 10.61 16.21 4.08
N THR A 195 10.87 17.17 3.19
CA THR A 195 10.60 18.58 3.45
C THR A 195 9.16 18.86 3.01
N ARG A 196 8.28 19.09 3.98
CA ARG A 196 6.90 19.52 3.72
C ARG A 196 6.83 21.03 3.62
N ALA A 197 6.21 21.52 2.54
CA ALA A 197 5.94 22.94 2.29
C ALA A 197 4.50 23.33 2.63
N ALA A 198 3.67 22.37 3.03
CA ALA A 198 2.29 22.59 3.46
C ALA A 198 1.99 21.76 4.71
N GLU A 199 1.06 22.27 5.53
CA GLU A 199 0.55 21.58 6.71
C GLU A 199 -0.26 20.34 6.32
N VAL A 200 -0.13 19.28 7.14
CA VAL A 200 -0.87 18.03 7.02
C VAL A 200 -1.22 17.55 8.44
N ASP A 201 -2.48 17.74 8.84
CA ASP A 201 -2.92 17.51 10.23
C ASP A 201 -3.02 16.01 10.57
N ASP A 202 -3.42 15.22 9.58
CA ASP A 202 -3.95 13.87 9.76
C ASP A 202 -3.04 12.76 9.22
N GLU A 203 -1.79 13.08 8.86
CA GLU A 203 -0.75 12.09 8.51
C GLU A 203 0.39 12.12 9.54
N LEU A 204 0.77 10.95 10.05
CA LEU A 204 1.95 10.78 10.89
C LEU A 204 2.97 9.92 10.13
N GLU A 205 4.16 10.45 9.90
CA GLU A 205 5.25 9.67 9.30
C GLU A 205 5.74 8.59 10.28
N ARG A 206 5.95 7.36 9.79
CA ARG A 206 6.50 6.25 10.58
C ARG A 206 8.02 6.34 10.72
N LYS A 207 8.50 7.53 11.10
CA LYS A 207 9.91 7.87 11.21
C LYS A 207 10.29 8.08 12.67
N VAL A 208 11.48 7.59 13.04
CA VAL A 208 12.18 8.04 14.25
C VAL A 208 13.36 8.90 13.85
N GLU A 209 13.45 10.11 14.43
CA GLU A 209 14.65 10.93 14.25
C GLU A 209 15.84 10.25 14.93
N PHE A 210 16.99 10.19 14.24
CA PHE A 210 18.19 9.55 14.76
C PHE A 210 18.55 10.06 16.16
N ALA A 211 18.45 11.37 16.39
CA ALA A 211 18.70 12.01 17.69
C ALA A 211 17.83 11.46 18.85
N ASP A 212 16.65 10.93 18.56
CA ASP A 212 15.79 10.28 19.55
C ASP A 212 16.23 8.84 19.84
N LEU A 213 17.01 8.20 18.98
CA LEU A 213 17.61 6.88 19.24
C LEU A 213 18.91 7.00 20.05
N VAL A 214 19.57 8.15 20.03
CA VAL A 214 20.86 8.36 20.71
C VAL A 214 20.68 8.69 22.21
N GLY A 215 21.25 7.85 23.08
CA GLY A 215 21.39 8.09 24.52
C GLY A 215 22.76 8.69 24.91
N GLY A 216 23.01 8.83 26.21
CA GLY A 216 24.24 9.42 26.76
C GLY A 216 24.12 10.91 27.10
N SER A 217 25.23 11.53 27.49
CA SER A 217 25.31 12.95 27.82
C SER A 217 25.03 13.84 26.60
N LYS A 218 24.68 15.11 26.82
CA LYS A 218 24.39 16.07 25.74
C LYS A 218 25.53 16.16 24.70
N THR A 219 26.78 16.11 25.17
CA THR A 219 27.97 16.18 24.31
C THR A 219 28.14 14.92 23.47
N GLU A 220 27.97 13.74 24.06
CA GLU A 220 28.05 12.47 23.34
C GLU A 220 26.94 12.34 22.29
N ARG A 221 25.72 12.79 22.64
CA ARG A 221 24.60 12.82 21.70
C ARG A 221 24.89 13.73 20.51
N ALA A 222 25.37 14.95 20.76
CA ALA A 222 25.70 15.89 19.70
C ALA A 222 26.82 15.36 18.78
N ALA A 223 27.83 14.69 19.33
CA ALA A 223 28.89 14.08 18.55
C ALA A 223 28.38 12.94 17.65
N ALA A 224 27.53 12.06 18.18
CA ALA A 224 26.95 10.95 17.43
C ALA A 224 26.03 11.43 16.30
N VAL A 225 25.17 12.44 16.56
CA VAL A 225 24.33 13.05 15.52
C VAL A 225 25.18 13.67 14.42
N LYS A 226 26.24 14.41 14.78
CA LYS A 226 27.15 15.01 13.79
C LYS A 226 27.85 13.95 12.92
N LEU A 227 28.24 12.81 13.50
CA LEU A 227 28.83 11.70 12.75
C LEU A 227 27.83 11.13 11.75
N TYR A 228 26.61 10.83 12.21
CA TYR A 228 25.54 10.32 11.38
C TYR A 228 25.16 11.29 10.24
N ASP A 229 25.03 12.57 10.53
CA ASP A 229 24.77 13.61 9.52
C ASP A 229 25.90 13.68 8.48
N GLY A 230 27.15 13.43 8.89
CA GLY A 230 28.30 13.34 8.00
C GLY A 230 28.21 12.16 7.03
N ILE A 231 27.85 10.97 7.53
CA ILE A 231 27.69 9.74 6.72
C ILE A 231 26.52 9.88 5.74
N THR A 232 25.37 10.35 6.24
CA THR A 232 24.16 10.54 5.41
C THR A 232 24.29 11.62 4.34
N ALA A 233 25.22 12.58 4.51
CA ALA A 233 25.52 13.58 3.50
C ALA A 233 26.38 13.05 2.34
N THR A 234 27.16 12.00 2.55
CA THR A 234 28.13 11.46 1.57
C THR A 234 27.70 10.15 0.89
N GLY A 235 26.76 9.39 1.46
CA GLY A 235 26.29 8.12 0.88
C GLY A 235 25.50 8.29 -0.43
N SER A 236 25.58 7.31 -1.34
CA SER A 236 24.73 7.26 -2.54
C SER A 236 23.27 6.99 -2.12
N ARG A 237 22.49 8.06 -2.03
CA ARG A 237 21.16 8.02 -1.42
C ARG A 237 20.19 7.17 -2.25
N GLY A 238 19.85 5.99 -1.73
CA GLY A 238 18.73 5.17 -2.22
C GLY A 238 18.97 4.45 -3.54
N PHE A 239 20.20 4.47 -4.08
CA PHE A 239 20.56 3.74 -5.29
C PHE A 239 21.88 2.99 -5.10
N ASP A 240 21.96 1.78 -5.68
CA ASP A 240 23.17 0.96 -5.71
C ASP A 240 24.18 1.44 -6.78
N GLU A 241 25.31 0.75 -6.88
CA GLU A 241 26.37 1.01 -7.86
C GLU A 241 25.92 0.91 -9.33
N ASN A 242 24.81 0.21 -9.57
CA ASN A 242 24.18 0.04 -10.89
C ASN A 242 23.06 1.06 -11.15
N GLY A 243 22.80 1.97 -10.22
CA GLY A 243 21.74 2.97 -10.32
C GLY A 243 20.33 2.41 -10.09
N GLN A 244 20.20 1.21 -9.52
CA GLN A 244 18.92 0.62 -9.10
C GLN A 244 18.57 1.07 -7.69
N ARG A 245 17.27 1.16 -7.38
CA ARG A 245 16.80 1.59 -6.05
C ARG A 245 17.17 0.55 -5.00
N LYS A 246 17.82 0.96 -3.91
CA LYS A 246 18.26 0.07 -2.82
C LYS A 246 17.05 -0.31 -1.93
N PRO A 247 16.73 -1.61 -1.75
CA PRO A 247 15.75 -2.05 -0.77
C PRO A 247 16.25 -1.77 0.65
N ALA A 248 15.33 -1.76 1.61
CA ALA A 248 15.69 -1.47 3.00
C ALA A 248 16.24 -2.67 3.77
N PHE A 249 16.10 -3.88 3.25
CA PHE A 249 16.68 -5.07 3.86
C PHE A 249 17.42 -5.83 2.78
N ASN A 250 18.67 -6.22 3.04
CA ASN A 250 19.45 -7.03 2.11
C ASN A 250 19.05 -8.51 2.28
N LEU A 251 18.04 -8.94 1.53
CA LEU A 251 17.57 -10.32 1.55
C LEU A 251 18.24 -11.15 0.46
N THR A 252 18.46 -12.45 0.74
CA THR A 252 19.05 -13.39 -0.22
C THR A 252 18.14 -13.52 -1.47
N PRO A 253 18.60 -13.14 -2.68
CA PRO A 253 17.76 -13.15 -3.88
C PRO A 253 17.31 -14.57 -4.29
N THR A 254 16.10 -14.70 -4.82
CA THR A 254 15.64 -15.92 -5.49
C THR A 254 16.23 -16.05 -6.91
N GLY A 255 16.75 -17.23 -7.27
CA GLY A 255 17.12 -17.57 -8.66
C GLY A 255 18.46 -18.28 -8.85
N ALA A 256 19.39 -18.15 -7.90
CA ALA A 256 20.71 -18.81 -7.94
C ALA A 256 20.86 -19.98 -6.94
N GLU A 257 19.81 -20.24 -6.15
CA GLU A 257 19.81 -21.21 -5.06
C GLU A 257 19.45 -22.62 -5.52
N PRO A 258 19.79 -23.68 -4.74
CA PRO A 258 19.32 -25.03 -5.03
C PRO A 258 17.80 -25.05 -5.22
N THR A 259 17.30 -25.81 -6.19
CA THR A 259 15.84 -25.93 -6.47
C THR A 259 15.01 -26.42 -5.28
N THR A 260 15.67 -26.89 -4.21
CA THR A 260 15.06 -27.33 -2.96
C THR A 260 14.79 -26.20 -1.97
N LYS A 261 15.41 -25.03 -2.13
CA LYS A 261 15.20 -23.87 -1.26
C LYS A 261 13.93 -23.14 -1.68
N GLY A 262 13.16 -22.72 -0.68
CA GLY A 262 11.89 -22.03 -0.83
C GLY A 262 12.03 -20.65 -1.46
N LYS A 263 10.99 -20.23 -2.19
CA LYS A 263 10.94 -18.93 -2.84
C LYS A 263 10.67 -17.80 -1.85
N LEU A 264 11.06 -16.58 -2.20
CA LEU A 264 10.85 -15.37 -1.41
C LEU A 264 10.22 -14.29 -2.28
N VAL A 265 9.29 -13.54 -1.69
CA VAL A 265 8.83 -12.25 -2.19
C VAL A 265 8.89 -11.26 -1.04
N ALA A 266 9.45 -10.08 -1.27
CA ALA A 266 9.52 -9.02 -0.26
C ALA A 266 8.95 -7.71 -0.78
N PHE A 267 8.10 -7.08 0.03
CA PHE A 267 7.40 -5.84 -0.26
C PHE A 267 7.80 -4.80 0.79
N TYR A 268 8.32 -3.65 0.34
CA TYR A 268 8.76 -2.57 1.21
C TYR A 268 7.89 -1.32 0.98
N ALA A 269 7.38 -0.73 2.05
CA ALA A 269 6.52 0.46 1.97
C ALA A 269 7.22 1.69 1.40
N ALA A 270 8.53 1.79 1.62
CA ALA A 270 9.36 2.91 1.25
C ALA A 270 10.79 2.46 0.95
N GLN A 271 11.52 3.32 0.25
CA GLN A 271 12.96 3.17 0.02
C GLN A 271 13.71 3.61 1.26
N THR A 272 15.00 3.26 1.34
CA THR A 272 15.86 3.64 2.48
C THR A 272 15.77 5.14 2.81
N ILE A 273 15.68 5.98 1.79
CA ILE A 273 15.66 7.45 1.89
C ILE A 273 14.26 8.08 1.94
N GLU A 274 13.20 7.29 2.04
CA GLU A 274 11.81 7.77 2.08
C GLU A 274 11.13 7.37 3.39
N THR A 275 10.02 8.06 3.67
CA THR A 275 9.16 7.74 4.82
C THR A 275 7.77 7.34 4.32
N THR A 276 7.11 6.47 5.06
CA THR A 276 5.74 6.02 4.85
C THR A 276 4.84 6.52 5.98
N PRO A 277 3.65 7.06 5.68
CA PRO A 277 2.75 7.57 6.71
C PRO A 277 1.78 6.50 7.22
N GLU A 278 1.30 6.73 8.44
CA GLU A 278 0.00 6.28 8.88
C GLU A 278 -1.03 7.40 8.85
N MET A 279 -2.23 7.07 8.38
CA MET A 279 -3.29 8.04 8.15
C MET A 279 -4.68 7.39 8.26
N PRO A 280 -5.75 8.17 8.51
CA PRO A 280 -7.11 7.65 8.50
C PRO A 280 -7.44 7.01 7.15
N LEU A 281 -7.79 5.72 7.12
CA LEU A 281 -8.15 4.98 5.91
C LEU A 281 -9.37 4.07 6.18
N PRO A 282 -10.28 3.89 5.20
CA PRO A 282 -10.23 4.39 3.82
C PRO A 282 -10.49 5.90 3.69
N LYS A 283 -10.10 6.48 2.54
CA LYS A 283 -10.34 7.89 2.22
C LYS A 283 -11.82 8.26 2.30
N GLY A 284 -12.12 9.48 2.77
CA GLY A 284 -13.48 10.03 2.79
C GLY A 284 -14.44 9.42 3.82
N THR A 285 -13.97 8.49 4.65
CA THR A 285 -14.80 7.87 5.71
C THR A 285 -14.67 8.65 7.02
N ALA A 286 -15.80 9.06 7.60
CA ALA A 286 -15.83 9.68 8.91
C ALA A 286 -15.30 8.69 9.97
N ASP A 287 -14.49 9.17 10.91
CA ASP A 287 -13.88 8.38 11.99
C ASP A 287 -13.08 7.15 11.51
N ALA A 288 -12.49 7.24 10.31
CA ALA A 288 -11.67 6.18 9.75
C ALA A 288 -10.49 5.83 10.68
N PRO A 289 -10.24 4.54 10.96
CA PRO A 289 -9.08 4.14 11.73
C PRO A 289 -7.79 4.56 11.03
N ARG A 290 -6.75 4.85 11.80
CA ARG A 290 -5.42 5.07 11.23
C ARG A 290 -4.82 3.74 10.82
N PHE A 291 -4.37 3.62 9.58
CA PHE A 291 -3.64 2.48 9.05
C PHE A 291 -2.35 2.96 8.38
N GLY A 292 -1.39 2.06 8.21
CA GLY A 292 -0.29 2.25 7.29
C GLY A 292 -0.82 2.34 5.88
N LEU A 293 -0.39 3.37 5.14
CA LEU A 293 -0.84 3.54 3.77
C LEU A 293 -0.54 2.31 2.91
N PHE A 294 0.65 1.72 3.07
CA PHE A 294 1.08 0.58 2.29
C PHE A 294 0.28 -0.67 2.60
N THR A 295 0.16 -1.04 3.88
CA THR A 295 -0.63 -2.20 4.32
C THR A 295 -2.07 -2.11 3.84
N PHE A 296 -2.73 -0.98 4.09
CA PHE A 296 -4.12 -0.80 3.68
C PHE A 296 -4.26 -0.92 2.15
N THR A 297 -3.32 -0.35 1.39
CA THR A 297 -3.36 -0.40 -0.08
C THR A 297 -3.14 -1.81 -0.62
N ILE A 298 -2.16 -2.57 -0.10
CA ILE A 298 -1.93 -3.98 -0.47
C ILE A 298 -3.21 -4.78 -0.27
N LEU A 299 -3.79 -4.69 0.92
CA LEU A 299 -4.99 -5.46 1.25
C LEU A 299 -6.19 -5.03 0.41
N SER A 300 -6.31 -3.72 0.10
CA SER A 300 -7.33 -3.22 -0.84
C SER A 300 -7.16 -3.85 -2.22
N LYS A 301 -5.95 -3.84 -2.78
CA LYS A 301 -5.69 -4.38 -4.12
C LYS A 301 -5.82 -5.89 -4.20
N LEU A 302 -5.40 -6.59 -3.17
CA LEU A 302 -5.56 -8.03 -3.10
C LEU A 302 -7.04 -8.42 -2.88
N ALA A 303 -7.78 -7.62 -2.11
CA ALA A 303 -9.22 -7.79 -1.95
C ALA A 303 -9.97 -7.53 -3.25
N GLU A 304 -9.61 -6.48 -4.00
CA GLU A 304 -10.18 -6.14 -5.31
C GLU A 304 -9.90 -7.23 -6.35
N ASN A 305 -8.67 -7.77 -6.36
CA ASN A 305 -8.21 -8.74 -7.35
C ASN A 305 -7.46 -9.90 -6.66
N PRO A 306 -8.16 -10.93 -6.16
CA PRO A 306 -7.54 -12.02 -5.40
C PRO A 306 -6.66 -12.96 -6.26
N ASN A 307 -6.77 -12.90 -7.59
CA ASN A 307 -6.04 -13.77 -8.52
C ASN A 307 -4.86 -13.07 -9.20
N VAL A 308 -4.20 -12.13 -8.54
CA VAL A 308 -3.05 -11.40 -9.09
C VAL A 308 -1.73 -12.12 -8.86
N THR A 309 -0.75 -11.86 -9.72
CA THR A 309 0.66 -12.08 -9.42
C THR A 309 1.17 -11.02 -8.45
N TYR A 310 2.28 -11.27 -7.76
CA TYR A 310 2.93 -10.26 -6.91
C TYR A 310 3.34 -9.01 -7.71
N ARG A 311 3.79 -9.19 -8.97
CA ARG A 311 4.11 -8.09 -9.88
C ARG A 311 2.90 -7.21 -10.14
N GLN A 312 1.76 -7.82 -10.47
CA GLN A 312 0.50 -7.10 -10.69
C GLN A 312 -0.01 -6.43 -9.41
N LEU A 313 0.13 -7.07 -8.25
CA LEU A 313 -0.20 -6.46 -6.97
C LEU A 313 0.65 -5.21 -6.70
N GLY A 314 1.96 -5.29 -6.92
CA GLY A 314 2.86 -4.15 -6.78
C GLY A 314 2.53 -3.00 -7.74
N GLN A 315 2.19 -3.32 -9.00
CA GLN A 315 1.69 -2.33 -9.96
C GLN A 315 0.41 -1.65 -9.48
N ALA A 316 -0.57 -2.43 -9.00
CA ALA A 316 -1.84 -1.90 -8.51
C ALA A 316 -1.65 -0.97 -7.30
N VAL A 317 -0.66 -1.24 -6.44
CA VAL A 317 -0.28 -0.34 -5.34
C VAL A 317 0.27 0.99 -5.88
N LEU A 318 1.22 0.94 -6.82
CA LEU A 318 1.80 2.15 -7.44
C LEU A 318 0.74 2.98 -8.20
N GLN A 319 -0.17 2.30 -8.90
CA GLN A 319 -1.30 2.93 -9.58
C GLN A 319 -2.24 3.62 -8.59
N GLN A 320 -2.52 2.98 -7.45
CA GLN A 320 -3.35 3.59 -6.41
C GLN A 320 -2.70 4.84 -5.81
N TYR A 321 -1.39 4.81 -5.53
CA TYR A 321 -0.68 5.99 -5.04
C TYR A 321 -0.74 7.14 -6.04
N SER A 322 -0.62 6.84 -7.33
CA SER A 322 -0.76 7.82 -8.41
C SER A 322 -2.19 8.39 -8.50
N ALA A 323 -3.22 7.54 -8.37
CA ALA A 323 -4.62 7.95 -8.31
C ALA A 323 -4.94 8.80 -7.07
N ASP A 324 -4.15 8.63 -6.02
CA ASP A 324 -4.20 9.37 -4.77
C ASP A 324 -3.31 10.64 -4.79
N SER A 325 -2.72 10.97 -5.94
CA SER A 325 -1.81 12.11 -6.12
C SER A 325 -0.62 12.09 -5.15
N ARG A 326 -0.10 10.88 -4.87
CA ARG A 326 1.06 10.64 -4.00
C ARG A 326 2.25 10.21 -4.83
N THR A 327 3.33 10.98 -4.75
CA THR A 327 4.61 10.70 -5.41
C THR A 327 5.62 10.02 -4.47
N ARG A 328 5.33 9.99 -3.16
CA ARG A 328 6.10 9.30 -2.11
C ARG A 328 5.19 8.79 -0.98
N PRO A 329 5.54 7.71 -0.27
CA PRO A 329 6.69 6.87 -0.56
C PRO A 329 6.52 6.10 -1.87
N THR A 330 7.63 5.56 -2.33
CA THR A 330 7.76 4.76 -3.54
C THR A 330 8.06 3.33 -3.11
N PRO A 331 7.05 2.46 -3.00
CA PRO A 331 7.24 1.08 -2.61
C PRO A 331 8.23 0.33 -3.51
N LEU A 332 8.91 -0.66 -2.92
CA LEU A 332 9.80 -1.58 -3.63
C LEU A 332 9.30 -3.01 -3.50
N PHE A 333 9.52 -3.80 -4.54
CA PHE A 333 9.08 -5.19 -4.63
C PHE A 333 10.21 -6.03 -5.21
N GLU A 334 10.54 -7.15 -4.58
CA GLU A 334 11.61 -8.04 -5.03
C GLU A 334 11.25 -9.51 -4.85
N GLY A 335 12.07 -10.38 -5.45
CA GLY A 335 11.93 -11.83 -5.38
C GLY A 335 11.08 -12.40 -6.52
N GLU A 336 10.35 -13.47 -6.25
CA GLU A 336 9.53 -14.20 -7.23
C GLU A 336 8.23 -13.44 -7.59
N LEU A 337 8.35 -12.29 -8.25
CA LEU A 337 7.20 -11.40 -8.50
C LEU A 337 6.16 -11.98 -9.47
N ASP A 338 6.55 -12.88 -10.36
CA ASP A 338 5.63 -13.49 -11.32
C ASP A 338 4.85 -14.68 -10.74
N ALA A 339 5.14 -15.07 -9.50
CA ALA A 339 4.29 -16.00 -8.77
C ALA A 339 2.95 -15.36 -8.41
N ARG A 340 1.92 -16.19 -8.30
CA ARG A 340 0.60 -15.80 -7.79
C ARG A 340 0.67 -15.59 -6.28
N VAL A 341 -0.08 -14.60 -5.80
CA VAL A 341 -0.18 -14.34 -4.36
C VAL A 341 -0.72 -15.58 -3.65
N PHE A 342 -0.11 -15.95 -2.52
CA PHE A 342 -0.36 -17.20 -1.77
C PHE A 342 0.04 -18.50 -2.51
N GLY A 343 0.75 -18.37 -3.63
CA GLY A 343 1.26 -19.47 -4.44
C GLY A 343 0.17 -20.39 -4.99
N THR A 344 -1.03 -19.86 -5.23
CA THR A 344 -2.15 -20.61 -5.81
C THR A 344 -1.97 -20.86 -7.30
N ASP A 345 -2.49 -21.98 -7.79
CA ASP A 345 -2.75 -22.15 -9.22
C ASP A 345 -3.88 -21.22 -9.68
N ARG A 346 -4.04 -21.04 -10.99
CA ARG A 346 -5.06 -20.13 -11.55
C ARG A 346 -6.45 -20.49 -11.02
N THR A 347 -7.00 -19.61 -10.18
CA THR A 347 -8.39 -19.67 -9.71
C THR A 347 -9.24 -18.71 -10.54
N ASP A 348 -10.35 -19.18 -11.10
CA ASP A 348 -11.36 -18.32 -11.75
C ASP A 348 -12.24 -17.63 -10.68
N ALA A 349 -11.63 -17.10 -9.62
CA ALA A 349 -12.38 -16.50 -8.51
C ALA A 349 -13.02 -15.19 -8.98
N VAL A 350 -14.34 -15.20 -9.10
CA VAL A 350 -15.13 -14.01 -9.40
C VAL A 350 -15.40 -13.27 -8.10
N MET A 351 -15.31 -11.94 -8.12
CA MET A 351 -15.60 -11.07 -6.98
C MET A 351 -17.09 -11.09 -6.63
N GLN A 352 -17.47 -12.03 -5.78
CA GLN A 352 -18.84 -12.24 -5.35
C GLN A 352 -18.90 -12.78 -3.93
N TRP A 353 -19.94 -12.42 -3.20
CA TRP A 353 -20.08 -12.76 -1.77
C TRP A 353 -21.46 -13.31 -1.49
N PRO A 354 -21.59 -14.31 -0.60
CA PRO A 354 -22.90 -14.74 -0.13
C PRO A 354 -23.64 -13.55 0.50
N LEU A 355 -24.91 -13.39 0.15
CA LEU A 355 -25.79 -12.42 0.80
C LEU A 355 -26.38 -13.05 2.06
N VAL A 356 -26.13 -12.44 3.21
CA VAL A 356 -26.62 -12.92 4.51
C VAL A 356 -27.79 -12.05 4.93
N ILE A 357 -28.95 -12.67 5.20
CA ILE A 357 -30.15 -11.97 5.65
C ILE A 357 -30.44 -12.38 7.09
N LYS A 358 -30.46 -11.39 7.99
CA LYS A 358 -30.74 -11.59 9.41
C LYS A 358 -31.42 -10.34 9.97
N ASP A 359 -32.47 -10.52 10.77
CA ASP A 359 -33.18 -9.44 11.47
C ASP A 359 -33.59 -8.27 10.55
N ASP A 360 -34.15 -8.59 9.37
CA ASP A 360 -34.52 -7.63 8.30
C ASP A 360 -33.36 -6.74 7.77
N ALA A 361 -32.11 -7.17 7.97
CA ALA A 361 -30.93 -6.57 7.36
C ALA A 361 -30.25 -7.55 6.40
N ALA A 362 -29.74 -7.04 5.28
CA ALA A 362 -28.89 -7.78 4.37
C ALA A 362 -27.43 -7.31 4.48
N THR A 363 -26.51 -8.26 4.62
CA THR A 363 -25.08 -8.00 4.72
C THR A 363 -24.27 -8.88 3.78
N ILE A 364 -23.05 -8.44 3.49
CA ILE A 364 -22.04 -9.19 2.74
C ILE A 364 -20.70 -9.12 3.45
N GLY A 365 -19.92 -10.21 3.36
CA GLY A 365 -18.56 -10.30 3.88
C GLY A 365 -17.53 -9.58 3.01
N ALA A 366 -17.87 -8.39 2.53
CA ALA A 366 -17.00 -7.48 1.79
C ALA A 366 -17.43 -6.05 2.07
N GLY A 367 -16.49 -5.11 2.00
CA GLY A 367 -16.74 -3.73 2.36
C GLY A 367 -15.81 -2.77 1.64
N LEU A 368 -15.37 -1.73 2.35
CA LEU A 368 -14.59 -0.64 1.79
C LEU A 368 -13.27 -1.11 1.16
N LEU A 369 -12.69 -2.22 1.65
CA LEU A 369 -11.48 -2.83 1.09
C LEU A 369 -11.70 -3.37 -0.32
N GLN A 370 -12.91 -3.84 -0.62
CA GLN A 370 -13.37 -4.26 -1.94
C GLN A 370 -14.05 -3.11 -2.72
N ARG A 371 -13.84 -1.85 -2.29
CA ARG A 371 -14.46 -0.63 -2.85
C ARG A 371 -15.98 -0.55 -2.74
N LEU A 372 -16.57 -1.27 -1.78
CA LEU A 372 -18.01 -1.20 -1.54
C LEU A 372 -18.33 -0.01 -0.65
N ALA A 373 -18.25 1.19 -1.24
CA ALA A 373 -18.65 2.44 -0.60
C ALA A 373 -20.18 2.66 -0.73
N PRO A 374 -20.80 3.47 0.15
CA PRO A 374 -22.21 3.84 0.02
C PRO A 374 -22.55 4.32 -1.40
N GLY A 375 -23.64 3.80 -1.98
CA GLY A 375 -24.06 4.04 -3.36
C GLY A 375 -23.54 3.03 -4.40
N SER A 376 -22.58 2.16 -4.04
CA SER A 376 -22.15 1.05 -4.92
C SER A 376 -23.27 0.06 -5.12
N LYS A 377 -23.46 -0.46 -6.35
CA LYS A 377 -24.56 -1.38 -6.69
C LYS A 377 -24.03 -2.77 -7.02
N LEU A 378 -24.70 -3.78 -6.47
CA LEU A 378 -24.38 -5.19 -6.68
C LEU A 378 -25.59 -5.94 -7.24
N ALA A 379 -25.36 -6.81 -8.22
CA ALA A 379 -26.34 -7.74 -8.73
C ALA A 379 -26.58 -8.88 -7.74
N ILE A 380 -27.86 -9.21 -7.50
CA ILE A 380 -28.27 -10.37 -6.71
C ILE A 380 -28.35 -11.57 -7.63
N LEU A 381 -27.47 -12.55 -7.45
CA LEU A 381 -27.39 -13.76 -8.25
C LEU A 381 -27.96 -14.96 -7.47
N PRO A 382 -28.71 -15.87 -8.12
CA PRO A 382 -29.28 -17.04 -7.45
C PRO A 382 -28.24 -18.09 -7.04
N SER A 383 -27.03 -18.03 -7.62
CA SER A 383 -25.90 -18.89 -7.25
C SER A 383 -24.57 -18.27 -7.65
N ALA A 384 -23.47 -18.78 -7.07
CA ALA A 384 -22.10 -18.41 -7.43
C ALA A 384 -21.72 -18.65 -8.90
N LEU A 385 -22.44 -19.53 -9.61
CA LEU A 385 -22.16 -19.89 -11.01
C LEU A 385 -22.97 -19.07 -12.02
N SER A 386 -23.87 -18.21 -11.54
CA SER A 386 -24.76 -17.43 -12.39
C SER A 386 -24.01 -16.33 -13.13
N GLN A 387 -24.49 -15.99 -14.33
CA GLN A 387 -24.00 -14.84 -15.10
C GLN A 387 -24.64 -13.55 -14.59
N LEU A 388 -24.05 -12.40 -14.88
CA LEU A 388 -24.61 -11.09 -14.52
C LEU A 388 -26.02 -10.87 -15.12
N SER A 389 -26.27 -11.40 -16.32
CA SER A 389 -27.59 -11.40 -16.97
C SER A 389 -28.67 -12.13 -16.17
N ASP A 390 -28.29 -13.08 -15.31
CA ASP A 390 -29.20 -13.87 -14.47
C ASP A 390 -29.59 -13.16 -13.17
N ALA A 391 -29.20 -11.89 -12.98
CA ALA A 391 -29.51 -11.13 -11.78
C ALA A 391 -31.01 -11.16 -11.44
N LEU A 392 -31.37 -11.49 -10.21
CA LEU A 392 -32.76 -11.45 -9.73
C LEU A 392 -33.22 -10.01 -9.48
N GLY A 393 -32.27 -9.13 -9.18
CA GLY A 393 -32.45 -7.73 -8.83
C GLY A 393 -31.11 -7.18 -8.38
N TYR A 394 -31.13 -6.02 -7.71
CA TYR A 394 -29.92 -5.34 -7.28
C TYR A 394 -30.03 -4.89 -5.83
N VAL A 395 -28.88 -4.75 -5.19
CA VAL A 395 -28.74 -4.10 -3.89
C VAL A 395 -27.77 -2.93 -3.99
N GLU A 396 -28.01 -1.90 -3.19
CA GLU A 396 -27.13 -0.74 -3.02
C GLU A 396 -26.52 -0.77 -1.62
N VAL A 397 -25.21 -0.52 -1.55
CA VAL A 397 -24.50 -0.36 -0.28
C VAL A 397 -25.00 0.89 0.43
N GLN A 398 -25.50 0.72 1.65
CA GLN A 398 -25.96 1.82 2.51
C GLN A 398 -24.84 2.30 3.43
N SER A 399 -24.06 1.36 3.97
CA SER A 399 -22.90 1.60 4.80
C SER A 399 -21.94 0.42 4.72
N ALA A 400 -20.67 0.64 5.04
CA ALA A 400 -19.67 -0.42 5.05
C ALA A 400 -18.58 -0.16 6.10
N ARG A 401 -18.03 -1.26 6.61
CA ARG A 401 -16.72 -1.36 7.27
C ARG A 401 -15.70 -1.86 6.25
N ASN A 402 -14.45 -2.07 6.66
CA ASN A 402 -13.40 -2.54 5.73
C ASN A 402 -13.75 -3.87 5.04
N LEU A 403 -14.33 -4.83 5.78
CA LEU A 403 -14.55 -6.21 5.30
C LEU A 403 -16.03 -6.64 5.37
N GLU A 404 -16.94 -5.71 5.61
CA GLU A 404 -18.37 -5.99 5.78
C GLU A 404 -19.19 -4.80 5.29
N ALA A 405 -20.30 -5.05 4.59
CA ALA A 405 -21.21 -4.00 4.13
C ALA A 405 -22.67 -4.35 4.39
N TRP A 406 -23.46 -3.31 4.66
CA TRP A 406 -24.91 -3.37 4.78
C TRP A 406 -25.52 -2.86 3.49
N VAL A 407 -26.43 -3.66 2.93
CA VAL A 407 -26.98 -3.40 1.61
C VAL A 407 -28.51 -3.41 1.66
N LYS A 408 -29.14 -2.69 0.75
CA LYS A 408 -30.60 -2.64 0.61
C LYS A 408 -31.01 -2.87 -0.85
N PRO A 409 -32.06 -3.65 -1.11
CA PRO A 409 -32.58 -3.79 -2.46
C PRO A 409 -32.92 -2.44 -3.10
N VAL A 410 -32.54 -2.29 -4.38
CA VAL A 410 -32.71 -1.06 -5.17
C VAL A 410 -33.28 -1.40 -6.55
N GLU A 411 -34.02 -0.45 -7.13
CA GLU A 411 -34.45 -0.54 -8.53
C GLU A 411 -33.30 -0.14 -9.46
N LEU A 412 -32.96 -1.01 -10.41
CA LEU A 412 -31.91 -0.78 -11.40
C LEU A 412 -32.15 -1.65 -12.65
N ASP A 413 -31.76 -1.17 -13.83
CA ASP A 413 -31.89 -1.87 -15.11
C ASP A 413 -33.30 -2.42 -15.39
N GLY A 414 -34.32 -1.66 -14.98
CA GLY A 414 -35.73 -2.04 -15.14
C GLY A 414 -36.20 -3.18 -14.22
N LYS A 415 -35.38 -3.61 -13.25
CA LYS A 415 -35.76 -4.58 -12.21
C LYS A 415 -36.17 -3.85 -10.93
N PRO A 416 -37.36 -4.12 -10.36
CA PRO A 416 -37.81 -3.45 -9.14
C PRO A 416 -36.99 -3.90 -7.92
N ALA A 417 -36.95 -3.07 -6.89
CA ALA A 417 -36.34 -3.43 -5.60
C ALA A 417 -37.05 -4.66 -5.00
N LEU A 418 -36.29 -5.73 -4.78
CA LEU A 418 -36.82 -6.96 -4.18
C LEU A 418 -37.19 -6.76 -2.70
N THR A 419 -38.13 -7.54 -2.19
CA THR A 419 -38.27 -7.70 -0.74
C THR A 419 -37.15 -8.62 -0.22
N LEU A 420 -36.66 -8.40 1.00
CA LEU A 420 -35.59 -9.25 1.56
C LEU A 420 -36.01 -10.72 1.63
N ALA A 421 -37.27 -11.00 1.94
CA ALA A 421 -37.83 -12.36 1.95
C ALA A 421 -37.84 -13.05 0.57
N ALA A 422 -37.78 -12.28 -0.53
CA ALA A 422 -37.72 -12.82 -1.88
C ALA A 422 -36.29 -13.20 -2.32
N ILE A 423 -35.27 -12.84 -1.55
CA ILE A 423 -33.88 -13.16 -1.88
C ILE A 423 -33.57 -14.59 -1.41
N PRO A 424 -33.07 -15.47 -2.30
CA PRO A 424 -32.70 -16.84 -1.91
C PRO A 424 -31.62 -16.87 -0.82
N ALA A 425 -31.72 -17.84 0.09
CA ALA A 425 -30.74 -18.00 1.19
C ALA A 425 -29.30 -18.29 0.71
N ASN A 426 -29.14 -18.77 -0.52
CA ASN A 426 -27.87 -19.06 -1.17
C ASN A 426 -27.50 -18.01 -2.24
N ALA A 427 -28.14 -16.84 -2.22
CA ALA A 427 -27.88 -15.78 -3.17
C ALA A 427 -26.47 -15.19 -2.97
N TYR A 428 -25.90 -14.70 -4.07
CA TYR A 428 -24.61 -14.03 -4.08
C TYR A 428 -24.79 -12.59 -4.58
N ALA A 429 -24.04 -11.67 -4.00
CA ALA A 429 -23.89 -10.31 -4.52
C ALA A 429 -22.63 -10.25 -5.38
N ARG A 430 -22.72 -9.70 -6.59
CA ARG A 430 -21.58 -9.44 -7.49
C ARG A 430 -21.58 -7.97 -7.89
N ILE A 431 -20.42 -7.32 -7.93
CA ILE A 431 -20.31 -5.91 -8.33
C ILE A 431 -20.95 -5.71 -9.71
N ALA A 432 -21.86 -4.74 -9.81
CA ALA A 432 -22.50 -4.33 -11.06
C ALA A 432 -22.11 -2.90 -11.45
N GLU A 433 -22.02 -1.99 -10.46
CA GLU A 433 -21.59 -0.61 -10.68
C GLU A 433 -20.75 -0.13 -9.48
N LEU A 434 -19.51 0.29 -9.74
CA LEU A 434 -18.66 0.96 -8.76
C LEU A 434 -18.92 2.47 -8.78
N ALA A 435 -19.02 3.08 -7.60
CA ALA A 435 -19.02 4.53 -7.47
C ALA A 435 -17.58 5.05 -7.53
N VAL A 436 -17.24 5.83 -8.56
CA VAL A 436 -15.95 6.53 -8.67
C VAL A 436 -16.17 8.02 -8.44
N ASP A 437 -15.54 8.57 -7.40
CA ASP A 437 -15.54 10.01 -7.13
C ASP A 437 -14.46 10.71 -7.98
N TYR A 438 -14.89 11.59 -8.89
CA TYR A 438 -14.01 12.36 -9.76
C TYR A 438 -13.60 13.72 -9.17
N LYS A 439 -14.10 14.09 -8.00
CA LYS A 439 -13.79 15.36 -7.35
C LYS A 439 -12.31 15.49 -7.00
N LEU A 440 -11.71 16.62 -7.33
CA LEU A 440 -10.36 16.97 -6.88
C LEU A 440 -10.45 17.80 -5.61
N VAL A 441 -10.08 17.22 -4.46
CA VAL A 441 -10.05 17.95 -3.19
C VAL A 441 -8.76 18.76 -3.14
N VAL A 442 -8.85 20.07 -2.98
CA VAL A 442 -7.71 21.00 -3.01
C VAL A 442 -7.61 21.74 -1.68
N ALA A 443 -6.50 21.56 -0.96
CA ALA A 443 -6.21 22.34 0.24
C ALA A 443 -5.72 23.73 -0.14
N ARG A 444 -6.33 24.75 0.48
CA ARG A 444 -5.92 26.15 0.35
C ARG A 444 -4.49 26.36 0.86
N PRO A 445 -3.75 27.35 0.32
CA PRO A 445 -2.51 27.79 0.94
C PRO A 445 -2.77 28.43 2.30
N ALA A 446 -1.97 28.02 3.29
CA ALA A 446 -1.91 28.67 4.59
C ALA A 446 -1.30 30.08 4.47
N ALA A 447 -1.61 30.94 5.45
CA ALA A 447 -0.94 32.21 5.61
C ALA A 447 0.58 31.98 5.74
N THR A 448 1.37 32.76 5.01
CA THR A 448 2.83 32.70 5.04
C THR A 448 3.35 34.09 5.38
N ASP A 449 4.14 34.18 6.45
CA ASP A 449 4.69 35.45 6.94
C ASP A 449 5.40 36.22 5.81
N GLY A 450 4.97 37.45 5.58
CA GLY A 450 5.53 38.31 4.53
C GLY A 450 5.01 38.02 3.10
N LEU A 451 4.01 37.14 2.96
CA LEU A 451 3.30 36.82 1.71
C LEU A 451 1.77 36.88 1.89
N ASP A 452 1.28 37.64 2.87
CA ASP A 452 -0.13 37.70 3.23
C ASP A 452 -1.02 38.17 2.07
N LYS A 453 -0.54 39.18 1.32
CA LYS A 453 -1.27 39.75 0.18
C LYS A 453 -1.37 38.75 -0.96
N GLU A 454 -0.29 38.05 -1.26
CA GLU A 454 -0.21 37.02 -2.28
C GLU A 454 -1.10 35.82 -1.93
N THR A 455 -1.07 35.41 -0.66
CA THR A 455 -1.92 34.32 -0.15
C THR A 455 -3.40 34.68 -0.23
N ALA A 456 -3.78 35.89 0.19
CA ALA A 456 -5.15 36.39 0.06
C ALA A 456 -5.59 36.48 -1.41
N LEU A 457 -4.70 36.96 -2.30
CA LEU A 457 -4.97 37.02 -3.73
C LEU A 457 -5.21 35.63 -4.31
N VAL A 458 -4.37 34.64 -3.99
CA VAL A 458 -4.54 33.25 -4.43
C VAL A 458 -5.86 32.68 -3.93
N ASN A 459 -6.18 32.83 -2.63
CA ASN A 459 -7.44 32.34 -2.08
C ASN A 459 -8.66 32.96 -2.78
N SER A 460 -8.62 34.27 -3.11
CA SER A 460 -9.68 34.93 -3.88
C SER A 460 -9.83 34.39 -5.31
N VAL A 461 -8.74 33.92 -5.92
CA VAL A 461 -8.77 33.28 -7.24
C VAL A 461 -9.35 31.88 -7.14
N LEU A 462 -9.00 31.12 -6.09
CA LEU A 462 -9.55 29.79 -5.86
C LEU A 462 -11.07 29.84 -5.64
N ASP A 463 -11.58 30.82 -4.88
CA ASP A 463 -13.02 31.00 -4.67
C ASP A 463 -13.76 31.24 -5.99
N GLU A 464 -13.22 32.10 -6.85
CA GLU A 464 -13.76 32.35 -8.19
C GLU A 464 -13.76 31.06 -9.04
N LEU A 465 -12.65 30.31 -9.02
CA LEU A 465 -12.50 29.10 -9.82
C LEU A 465 -13.41 27.97 -9.34
N ALA A 466 -13.60 27.82 -8.03
CA ALA A 466 -14.49 26.82 -7.45
C ALA A 466 -15.97 27.14 -7.68
N ALA A 467 -16.35 28.43 -7.71
CA ALA A 467 -17.71 28.87 -8.00
C ALA A 467 -18.07 28.89 -9.49
N ARG A 468 -17.09 28.71 -10.39
CA ARG A 468 -17.28 28.83 -11.84
C ARG A 468 -18.08 27.66 -12.41
N GLU A 469 -19.22 27.96 -13.02
CA GLU A 469 -19.96 26.99 -13.83
C GLU A 469 -19.16 26.60 -15.09
N LYS A 470 -19.18 25.31 -15.44
CA LYS A 470 -18.49 24.75 -16.62
C LYS A 470 -16.98 25.05 -16.67
N SER A 471 -16.31 25.02 -15.52
CA SER A 471 -14.86 25.21 -15.37
C SER A 471 -14.01 24.12 -16.06
N GLY A 472 -14.58 22.96 -16.39
CA GLY A 472 -13.87 21.82 -16.96
C GLY A 472 -13.18 20.93 -15.90
N PHE A 473 -13.39 21.21 -14.62
CA PHE A 473 -12.95 20.43 -13.47
C PHE A 473 -13.97 20.51 -12.34
N HIS A 474 -13.98 19.53 -11.43
CA HIS A 474 -14.78 19.58 -10.20
C HIS A 474 -13.85 19.62 -8.99
N VAL A 475 -13.77 20.77 -8.33
CA VAL A 475 -12.88 21.00 -7.18
C VAL A 475 -13.69 21.26 -5.92
N GLU A 476 -13.28 20.63 -4.83
CA GLU A 476 -13.71 20.98 -3.47
C GLU A 476 -12.54 21.62 -2.75
N LEU A 477 -12.74 22.85 -2.27
CA LEU A 477 -11.73 23.55 -1.48
C LEU A 477 -11.87 23.18 -0.01
N VAL A 478 -10.76 22.81 0.60
CA VAL A 478 -10.66 22.57 2.05
C VAL A 478 -9.65 23.50 2.69
N GLU A 479 -9.79 23.73 3.99
CA GLU A 479 -8.85 24.54 4.76
C GLU A 479 -7.44 23.93 4.77
N PRO A 480 -6.40 24.75 5.02
CA PRO A 480 -5.03 24.24 5.20
C PRO A 480 -4.97 23.14 6.27
N GLY A 481 -3.99 22.24 6.16
CA GLY A 481 -3.85 21.08 7.05
C GLY A 481 -4.80 19.93 6.74
N LYS A 482 -6.03 20.20 6.27
CA LYS A 482 -7.03 19.17 5.97
C LYS A 482 -6.63 18.27 4.81
N ARG A 483 -7.10 17.03 4.83
CA ARG A 483 -6.87 16.04 3.78
C ARG A 483 -7.29 16.55 2.40
N ALA A 484 -6.38 16.48 1.44
CA ALA A 484 -6.61 16.90 0.07
C ALA A 484 -5.81 16.04 -0.91
N ASP A 485 -6.27 15.96 -2.16
CA ASP A 485 -5.55 15.34 -3.28
C ASP A 485 -4.44 16.24 -3.81
N LEU A 486 -4.64 17.56 -3.71
CA LEU A 486 -3.69 18.59 -4.12
C LEU A 486 -3.56 19.61 -3.01
N ARG A 487 -2.33 20.02 -2.69
CA ARG A 487 -2.07 21.08 -1.71
C ARG A 487 -1.47 22.28 -2.40
N LEU A 488 -1.95 23.46 -2.05
CA LEU A 488 -1.41 24.71 -2.55
C LEU A 488 -0.55 25.36 -1.46
N ALA A 489 0.56 25.95 -1.86
CA ALA A 489 1.41 26.75 -0.95
C ALA A 489 1.86 28.03 -1.65
N VAL A 490 1.95 29.13 -0.90
CA VAL A 490 2.49 30.39 -1.40
C VAL A 490 3.84 30.63 -0.77
N LEU A 491 4.90 30.42 -1.55
CA LEU A 491 6.28 30.39 -1.05
C LEU A 491 7.23 31.05 -2.04
N ARG A 492 8.39 31.47 -1.53
CA ARG A 492 9.55 31.84 -2.35
C ARG A 492 10.47 30.63 -2.49
N GLU A 493 11.08 30.45 -3.66
CA GLU A 493 11.92 29.28 -3.90
C GLU A 493 13.16 29.29 -3.01
N ASN A 494 13.77 30.46 -2.81
CA ASN A 494 14.92 30.65 -1.92
C ASN A 494 14.62 30.35 -0.43
N ALA A 495 13.35 30.29 -0.03
CA ALA A 495 12.95 29.95 1.33
C ALA A 495 12.86 28.42 1.55
N ILE A 496 12.96 27.62 0.49
CA ILE A 496 12.92 26.16 0.57
C ILE A 496 14.31 25.63 0.95
N ALA A 497 14.35 24.73 1.93
CA ALA A 497 15.60 24.10 2.35
C ALA A 497 16.31 23.40 1.17
N GLY A 498 17.60 23.67 0.99
CA GLY A 498 18.40 23.13 -0.10
C GLY A 498 18.22 23.85 -1.44
N ALA A 499 17.58 25.02 -1.47
CA ALA A 499 17.53 25.88 -2.65
C ALA A 499 18.93 26.32 -3.09
N ALA A 500 19.10 26.45 -4.41
CA ALA A 500 20.33 27.00 -4.99
C ALA A 500 20.54 28.45 -4.57
N THR A 501 21.79 28.92 -4.55
CA THR A 501 22.12 30.29 -4.14
C THR A 501 21.50 31.36 -5.04
N ASP A 502 21.15 31.00 -6.28
CA ASP A 502 20.48 31.84 -7.27
C ASP A 502 18.97 31.57 -7.37
N ALA A 503 18.40 30.80 -6.43
CA ALA A 503 16.96 30.54 -6.39
C ALA A 503 16.14 31.82 -6.33
N THR A 504 14.97 31.81 -6.99
CA THR A 504 14.17 33.03 -7.10
C THR A 504 13.58 33.46 -5.76
N ASP A 505 13.67 34.76 -5.48
CA ASP A 505 13.00 35.40 -4.34
C ASP A 505 11.54 35.78 -4.67
N LYS A 506 11.06 35.52 -5.89
CA LYS A 506 9.70 35.93 -6.28
C LYS A 506 8.64 35.07 -5.59
N PRO A 507 7.56 35.66 -5.05
CA PRO A 507 6.42 34.88 -4.55
C PRO A 507 5.84 33.98 -5.62
N ALA A 508 5.55 32.73 -5.27
CA ALA A 508 4.98 31.76 -6.19
C ALA A 508 3.92 30.90 -5.53
N LEU A 509 2.90 30.53 -6.32
CA LEU A 509 1.91 29.52 -5.98
C LEU A 509 2.43 28.15 -6.43
N TRP A 510 2.65 27.26 -5.48
CA TRP A 510 3.14 25.90 -5.69
C TRP A 510 1.99 24.88 -5.65
N PHE A 511 2.04 23.88 -6.53
CA PHE A 511 1.08 22.79 -6.66
C PHE A 511 1.70 21.51 -6.11
N LEU A 512 1.51 21.26 -4.82
CA LEU A 512 2.15 20.19 -4.06
C LEU A 512 1.29 18.91 -4.05
N PRO A 513 1.92 17.72 -3.97
CA PRO A 513 1.19 16.45 -3.83
C PRO A 513 0.39 16.39 -2.52
N ALA A 514 -0.42 15.34 -2.36
CA ALA A 514 -1.23 15.13 -1.15
C ALA A 514 -0.40 15.09 0.15
N SER A 515 0.86 14.65 0.09
CA SER A 515 1.79 14.65 1.24
C SER A 515 2.30 16.05 1.63
N GLY A 516 2.11 17.06 0.77
CA GLY A 516 2.64 18.40 0.99
C GLY A 516 4.15 18.54 0.78
N ASP A 517 4.81 17.51 0.27
CA ASP A 517 6.25 17.51 0.06
C ASP A 517 6.69 18.49 -1.03
N VAL A 518 7.83 19.14 -0.81
CA VAL A 518 8.53 19.93 -1.81
C VAL A 518 9.96 19.44 -1.96
N THR A 519 10.43 19.40 -3.21
CA THR A 519 11.84 19.19 -3.51
C THR A 519 12.25 20.06 -4.68
N LEU A 520 13.49 20.53 -4.65
CA LEU A 520 14.08 21.30 -5.75
C LEU A 520 15.06 20.47 -6.59
N LYS A 521 15.17 19.17 -6.32
CA LYS A 521 16.07 18.25 -7.02
C LYS A 521 15.49 17.80 -8.36
N ASP A 522 16.39 17.52 -9.31
CA ASP A 522 16.10 17.22 -10.72
C ASP A 522 14.92 16.26 -10.92
N GLY A 523 13.88 16.74 -11.59
CA GLY A 523 12.66 15.97 -11.93
C GLY A 523 11.59 15.89 -10.83
N GLY A 524 11.89 16.26 -9.59
CA GLY A 524 10.94 16.23 -8.48
C GLY A 524 10.26 17.57 -8.16
N ARG A 525 10.65 18.64 -8.85
CA ARG A 525 10.16 20.01 -8.58
C ARG A 525 8.67 20.14 -8.90
N PRO A 526 7.82 20.49 -7.91
CA PRO A 526 6.40 20.68 -8.16
C PRO A 526 6.13 21.87 -9.11
N PRO A 527 5.04 21.83 -9.91
CA PRO A 527 4.65 22.97 -10.73
C PRO A 527 4.41 24.22 -9.88
N LEU A 528 4.74 25.40 -10.42
CA LEU A 528 4.50 26.67 -9.75
C LEU A 528 4.10 27.79 -10.71
N ILE A 529 3.46 28.83 -10.17
CA ILE A 529 3.11 30.07 -10.87
C ILE A 529 3.71 31.24 -10.10
N ILE A 530 4.57 32.03 -10.74
CA ILE A 530 5.06 33.28 -10.14
C ILE A 530 3.88 34.25 -9.98
N ILE A 531 3.64 34.69 -8.75
CA ILE A 531 2.54 35.59 -8.40
C ILE A 531 2.96 37.02 -8.74
N ARG A 532 2.14 37.68 -9.55
CA ARG A 532 2.27 39.10 -9.86
C ARG A 532 1.02 39.81 -9.31
N PRO A 533 1.13 40.55 -8.19
CA PRO A 533 -0.03 41.12 -7.51
C PRO A 533 -0.88 42.04 -8.40
N ASP A 534 -0.27 42.68 -9.39
CA ASP A 534 -0.88 43.57 -10.37
C ASP A 534 -1.63 42.83 -11.50
N ASN A 535 -1.51 41.50 -11.60
CA ASN A 535 -2.07 40.72 -12.70
C ASN A 535 -2.85 39.49 -12.24
N ARG A 536 -3.94 39.74 -11.50
CA ARG A 536 -4.88 38.72 -11.01
C ARG A 536 -5.43 37.83 -12.12
N ALA A 537 -5.76 38.40 -13.30
CA ALA A 537 -6.32 37.64 -14.42
C ALA A 537 -5.37 36.55 -14.93
N LYS A 538 -4.08 36.86 -15.06
CA LYS A 538 -3.07 35.89 -15.49
C LYS A 538 -2.84 34.79 -14.45
N LEU A 539 -2.93 35.12 -13.16
CA LEU A 539 -2.89 34.12 -12.08
C LEU A 539 -4.09 33.17 -12.17
N ALA A 540 -5.30 33.70 -12.35
CA ALA A 540 -6.52 32.89 -12.48
C ALA A 540 -6.48 31.97 -13.70
N GLU A 541 -6.05 32.49 -14.85
CA GLU A 541 -5.91 31.70 -16.09
C GLU A 541 -4.88 30.57 -15.95
N ALA A 542 -3.72 30.87 -15.36
CA ALA A 542 -2.68 29.87 -15.14
C ALA A 542 -3.09 28.81 -14.10
N ALA A 543 -3.74 29.23 -13.01
CA ALA A 543 -4.26 28.32 -11.99
C ALA A 543 -5.35 27.40 -12.57
N ALA A 544 -6.30 27.94 -13.34
CA ALA A 544 -7.34 27.15 -14.00
C ALA A 544 -6.75 26.10 -14.95
N ARG A 545 -5.73 26.45 -15.74
CA ARG A 545 -5.03 25.51 -16.61
C ARG A 545 -4.39 24.37 -15.82
N ASN A 546 -3.61 24.68 -14.79
CA ASN A 546 -2.94 23.66 -13.97
C ASN A 546 -3.96 22.76 -13.27
N LEU A 547 -5.01 23.33 -12.66
CA LEU A 547 -6.07 22.55 -12.02
C LEU A 547 -6.81 21.65 -13.00
N THR A 548 -7.09 22.12 -14.22
CA THR A 548 -7.72 21.29 -15.27
C THR A 548 -6.83 20.12 -15.67
N THR A 549 -5.53 20.36 -15.87
CA THR A 549 -4.57 19.32 -16.23
C THR A 549 -4.46 18.27 -15.12
N ILE A 550 -4.32 18.72 -13.87
CA ILE A 550 -4.24 17.83 -12.70
C ILE A 550 -5.53 17.05 -12.54
N PHE A 551 -6.70 17.70 -12.59
CA PHE A 551 -8.01 17.05 -12.50
C PHE A 551 -8.18 15.93 -13.54
N ARG A 552 -7.81 16.20 -14.80
CA ARG A 552 -7.89 15.20 -15.88
C ARG A 552 -6.92 14.04 -15.67
N ALA A 553 -5.68 14.35 -15.29
CA ALA A 553 -4.67 13.32 -15.01
C ALA A 553 -5.08 12.44 -13.84
N THR A 554 -5.47 13.04 -12.71
CA THR A 554 -5.94 12.31 -11.51
C THR A 554 -7.22 11.53 -11.81
N GLY A 555 -8.18 12.10 -12.56
CA GLY A 555 -9.40 11.41 -12.98
C GLY A 555 -9.11 10.18 -13.85
N LEU A 556 -8.16 10.29 -14.78
CA LEU A 556 -7.72 9.16 -15.60
C LEU A 556 -7.01 8.09 -14.76
N SER A 557 -6.16 8.49 -13.81
CA SER A 557 -5.51 7.57 -12.87
C SER A 557 -6.54 6.84 -11.99
N ARG A 558 -7.59 7.52 -11.53
CA ARG A 558 -8.70 6.91 -10.78
C ARG A 558 -9.49 5.92 -11.61
N LEU A 559 -9.76 6.25 -12.88
CA LEU A 559 -10.38 5.33 -13.84
C LEU A 559 -9.53 4.07 -14.06
N ALA A 560 -8.22 4.26 -14.30
CA ALA A 560 -7.29 3.16 -14.48
C ALA A 560 -7.24 2.28 -13.22
N ALA A 561 -7.13 2.89 -12.04
CA ALA A 561 -7.15 2.15 -10.78
C ALA A 561 -8.50 1.45 -10.55
N ALA A 562 -9.63 2.02 -10.99
CA ALA A 562 -10.98 1.46 -10.85
C ALA A 562 -11.27 0.32 -11.83
N SER A 563 -10.46 0.16 -12.88
CA SER A 563 -10.70 -0.79 -13.94
C SER A 563 -10.50 -2.25 -13.51
N ASP A 564 -11.33 -3.13 -14.05
CA ASP A 564 -11.31 -4.58 -13.87
C ASP A 564 -10.88 -5.34 -15.15
N TYR A 565 -10.28 -4.65 -16.13
CA TYR A 565 -9.81 -5.28 -17.37
C TYR A 565 -8.91 -6.46 -17.05
N ARG A 566 -9.17 -7.59 -17.72
CA ARG A 566 -8.29 -8.75 -17.61
C ARG A 566 -7.03 -8.47 -18.43
N PRO A 567 -5.84 -8.88 -17.97
CA PRO A 567 -4.60 -8.70 -18.72
C PRO A 567 -4.61 -9.27 -20.15
N GLU A 568 -5.51 -10.23 -20.40
CA GLU A 568 -5.74 -10.88 -21.69
C GLU A 568 -6.68 -10.11 -22.64
N GLU A 569 -7.35 -9.05 -22.16
CA GLU A 569 -8.25 -8.20 -22.97
C GLU A 569 -7.51 -7.03 -23.62
N VAL A 570 -6.51 -6.46 -22.95
CA VAL A 570 -5.71 -5.33 -23.44
C VAL A 570 -4.26 -5.47 -22.94
N SER A 571 -3.29 -5.46 -23.85
CA SER A 571 -1.86 -5.39 -23.55
C SER A 571 -1.30 -4.07 -24.09
N VAL A 572 -0.64 -3.31 -23.22
CA VAL A 572 0.05 -2.05 -23.57
C VAL A 572 1.46 -2.15 -23.02
N GLU A 573 2.44 -2.02 -23.91
CA GLU A 573 3.86 -1.94 -23.53
C GLU A 573 4.30 -0.49 -23.61
N PHE A 574 5.22 -0.10 -22.73
CA PHE A 574 5.79 1.24 -22.74
C PHE A 574 7.30 1.12 -22.83
N GLU A 575 7.92 1.93 -23.67
CA GLU A 575 9.37 1.93 -23.85
C GLU A 575 9.92 3.34 -23.66
N ILE A 576 11.10 3.46 -23.07
CA ILE A 576 11.83 4.73 -22.96
C ILE A 576 12.93 4.75 -24.00
N ARG A 577 13.01 5.83 -24.77
CA ARG A 577 14.22 6.21 -25.50
C ARG A 577 14.96 7.27 -24.70
N ARG A 578 16.22 6.98 -24.34
CA ARG A 578 17.07 7.93 -23.63
C ARG A 578 17.45 9.10 -24.53
N GLN A 579 17.58 10.29 -23.97
CA GLN A 579 18.05 11.46 -24.71
C GLN A 579 19.40 11.17 -25.39
N GLY A 580 19.44 11.25 -26.72
CA GLY A 580 20.65 11.00 -27.52
C GLY A 580 20.99 9.53 -27.76
N GLY A 581 20.12 8.60 -27.32
CA GLY A 581 20.19 7.18 -27.66
C GLY A 581 19.12 6.79 -28.68
N ASP A 582 19.40 5.75 -29.45
CA ASP A 582 18.45 5.21 -30.45
C ASP A 582 17.70 3.96 -29.94
N ALA A 583 18.13 3.39 -28.82
CA ALA A 583 17.56 2.18 -28.26
C ALA A 583 16.27 2.47 -27.47
N LEU A 584 15.29 1.59 -27.62
CA LEU A 584 14.08 1.55 -26.82
C LEU A 584 14.30 0.57 -25.66
N GLU A 585 14.16 1.09 -24.44
CA GLU A 585 14.26 0.33 -23.20
C GLU A 585 12.84 0.02 -22.70
N PRO A 586 12.41 -1.25 -22.63
CA PRO A 586 11.09 -1.58 -22.12
C PRO A 586 10.97 -1.18 -20.66
N LEU A 587 9.83 -0.59 -20.30
CA LEU A 587 9.51 -0.28 -18.91
C LEU A 587 9.22 -1.56 -18.15
N GLN A 588 10.06 -1.84 -17.15
CA GLN A 588 9.79 -2.93 -16.23
C GLN A 588 8.60 -2.59 -15.35
N ALA A 589 7.52 -3.31 -15.56
CA ALA A 589 6.31 -3.15 -14.79
C ALA A 589 6.56 -3.56 -13.31
N SER A 590 5.97 -2.81 -12.37
CA SER A 590 6.24 -2.80 -10.91
C SER A 590 7.51 -2.10 -10.45
N THR A 591 8.27 -1.47 -11.35
CA THR A 591 9.42 -0.62 -11.02
C THR A 591 9.08 0.83 -11.36
N VAL A 592 9.39 1.78 -10.48
CA VAL A 592 9.21 3.21 -10.81
C VAL A 592 10.35 3.66 -11.72
N PRO A 593 10.08 3.98 -13.00
CA PRO A 593 11.12 4.30 -13.95
C PRO A 593 11.78 5.63 -13.62
N ARG A 594 13.07 5.73 -13.95
CA ARG A 594 13.78 7.01 -13.97
C ARG A 594 13.71 7.57 -15.38
N VAL A 595 13.20 8.79 -15.53
CA VAL A 595 13.21 9.54 -16.79
C VAL A 595 13.96 10.86 -16.57
N SER A 596 14.75 11.24 -17.56
CA SER A 596 15.46 12.52 -17.59
C SER A 596 14.77 13.50 -18.55
N PRO A 597 14.92 14.82 -18.36
CA PRO A 597 14.48 15.78 -19.37
C PRO A 597 15.08 15.46 -20.74
N GLY A 598 14.21 15.27 -21.75
CA GLY A 598 14.63 14.90 -23.11
C GLY A 598 14.52 13.40 -23.44
N ASP A 599 14.21 12.54 -22.46
CA ASP A 599 13.81 11.16 -22.73
C ASP A 599 12.43 11.13 -23.43
N GLU A 600 12.24 10.20 -24.36
CA GLU A 600 10.98 9.99 -25.08
C GLU A 600 10.27 8.72 -24.56
N MET A 601 8.96 8.80 -24.34
CA MET A 601 8.13 7.65 -23.99
C MET A 601 7.39 7.17 -25.23
N HIS A 602 7.49 5.87 -25.52
CA HIS A 602 6.84 5.17 -26.62
C HIS A 602 5.82 4.18 -26.05
N ILE A 603 4.71 3.96 -26.76
CA ILE A 603 3.58 3.11 -26.37
C ILE A 603 3.26 2.16 -27.52
#